data_AF-A0A7X0E7E4-F1
#
_entry.id   AF-A0A7X0E7E4-F1
#
_cell.length_a   1.000
_cell.length_b   1.000
_cell.length_c   1.000
_cell.angle_alpha   90.00
_cell.angle_beta   90.00
_cell.angle_gamma   90.00
#
_symmetry.space_group_name_H-M   'P 1'
#
loop_
_entity.id
_entity.type
_entity.pdbx_description
1 polymer ?
#
loop_
_entity_poly.entity_id
_entity_poly.type
_entity_poly.pdbx_seq_one_letter_code
_entity_poly.pdbx_strand_id
1 'polypeptide(L)'
;MSSYPPSAMSRFTSLAGLSRWRIAGVVFVFLWFLLGGIAHFAATQTEMRIVPPYIPWPRAAVLVSGVFELLGAAGLLWGKTRRAAGIGLFILTLAVTPAHIYMLQYPALFGVPYWALIVRLPVQAALLALIAWSTATPKTRNGR
;
A
#
# COMPACT_ATOMS: atom_id res chain seq x y z
N MET A 1 45.05 -16.12 17.95
CA MET A 1 44.03 -15.65 18.92
C MET A 1 42.87 -15.02 18.15
N SER A 2 41.73 -15.72 18.16
CA SER A 2 40.36 -15.30 17.83
C SER A 2 40.12 -14.33 16.67
N SER A 3 39.90 -14.89 15.47
CA SER A 3 39.26 -14.22 14.34
C SER A 3 37.76 -14.04 14.64
N TYR A 4 37.31 -12.83 14.95
CA TYR A 4 35.90 -12.49 14.93
C TYR A 4 35.49 -12.09 13.50
N PRO A 5 34.50 -12.74 12.85
CA PRO A 5 33.99 -12.24 11.58
C PRO A 5 33.12 -10.99 11.82
N PRO A 6 33.45 -9.84 11.21
CA PRO A 6 32.63 -8.64 11.29
C PRO A 6 31.47 -8.75 10.29
N SER A 7 30.43 -9.53 10.59
CA SER A 7 29.29 -9.61 9.65
C SER A 7 27.93 -9.98 10.25
N ALA A 8 27.75 -9.92 11.56
CA ALA A 8 26.45 -10.19 12.18
C ALA A 8 25.54 -8.96 12.34
N MET A 9 26.04 -7.74 12.05
CA MET A 9 25.40 -6.50 12.52
C MET A 9 25.01 -5.50 11.42
N SER A 10 24.60 -5.98 10.24
CA SER A 10 24.04 -5.09 9.18
C SER A 10 22.85 -5.66 8.39
N ARG A 11 22.24 -6.76 8.86
CA ARG A 11 21.12 -7.41 8.15
C ARG A 11 19.72 -7.00 8.60
N PHE A 12 19.61 -5.93 9.39
CA PHE A 12 18.35 -5.57 10.04
C PHE A 12 17.57 -4.46 9.34
N THR A 13 18.15 -3.75 8.35
CA THR A 13 17.44 -2.64 7.68
C THR A 13 18.02 -2.35 6.30
N SER A 14 18.29 -3.37 5.48
CA SER A 14 18.98 -3.14 4.21
C SER A 14 18.03 -2.54 3.15
N LEU A 15 17.83 -1.23 3.21
CA LEU A 15 17.68 -0.41 2.00
C LEU A 15 19.00 -0.40 1.19
N ALA A 16 20.12 -0.78 1.83
CA ALA A 16 21.39 -0.96 1.16
C ALA A 16 21.24 -2.00 0.03
N GLY A 17 21.51 -1.56 -1.20
CA GLY A 17 21.31 -2.32 -2.44
C GLY A 17 20.14 -1.85 -3.32
N LEU A 18 19.24 -0.99 -2.81
CA LEU A 18 18.20 -0.36 -3.65
C LEU A 18 18.68 0.98 -4.22
N SER A 19 18.26 1.31 -5.44
CA SER A 19 18.49 2.65 -6.00
C SER A 19 17.75 3.71 -5.17
N ARG A 20 18.28 4.94 -5.12
CA ARG A 20 17.65 6.08 -4.42
C ARG A 20 16.17 6.27 -4.78
N TRP A 21 15.83 6.07 -6.05
CA TRP A 21 14.47 6.17 -6.57
C TRP A 21 13.55 5.09 -6.02
N ARG A 22 14.08 3.88 -5.83
CA ARG A 22 13.32 2.76 -5.29
C ARG A 22 13.07 2.92 -3.80
N ILE A 23 14.06 3.47 -3.07
CA ILE A 23 13.88 3.86 -1.67
C ILE A 23 12.78 4.92 -1.58
N ALA A 24 12.83 5.97 -2.40
CA ALA A 24 11.80 6.99 -2.44
C ALA A 24 10.41 6.40 -2.74
N GLY A 25 10.31 5.46 -3.69
CA GLY A 25 9.07 4.74 -3.97
C GLY A 25 8.55 3.92 -2.77
N VAL A 26 9.41 3.14 -2.11
CA VAL A 26 9.02 2.38 -0.91
C VAL A 26 8.58 3.29 0.23
N VAL A 27 9.30 4.41 0.45
CA VAL A 27 8.95 5.39 1.48
C VAL A 27 7.60 6.04 1.18
N PHE A 28 7.36 6.44 -0.07
CA PHE A 28 6.08 6.99 -0.48
C PHE A 28 4.94 5.99 -0.24
N VAL A 29 5.10 4.74 -0.70
CA VAL A 29 4.10 3.68 -0.49
C VAL A 29 3.87 3.44 1.00
N PHE A 30 4.95 3.38 1.80
CA PHE A 30 4.86 3.25 3.25
C PHE A 30 4.01 4.36 3.88
N LEU A 31 4.30 5.63 3.57
CA LEU A 31 3.57 6.76 4.11
C LEU A 31 2.11 6.77 3.65
N TRP A 32 1.87 6.45 2.37
CA TRP A 32 0.52 6.38 1.81
C TRP A 32 -0.37 5.40 2.58
N PHE A 33 0.10 4.17 2.78
CA PHE A 33 -0.66 3.13 3.49
C PHE A 33 -0.64 3.29 5.01
N LEU A 34 0.39 3.90 5.60
CA LEU A 34 0.39 4.22 7.02
C LEU A 34 -0.70 5.26 7.34
N LEU A 35 -0.74 6.36 6.57
CA LEU A 35 -1.72 7.42 6.77
C LEU A 35 -3.13 6.96 6.41
N GLY A 36 -3.30 6.24 5.29
CA GLY A 36 -4.56 5.61 4.91
C GLY A 36 -5.05 4.62 5.98
N GLY A 37 -4.16 3.76 6.47
CA GLY A 37 -4.48 2.77 7.50
C GLY A 37 -4.96 3.42 8.79
N ILE A 38 -4.31 4.52 9.23
CA ILE A 38 -4.76 5.31 10.38
C ILE A 38 -6.14 5.94 10.13
N ALA A 39 -6.38 6.48 8.93
CA ALA A 39 -7.65 7.11 8.58
C ALA A 39 -8.86 6.16 8.69
N HIS A 40 -8.68 4.87 8.39
CA HIS A 40 -9.73 3.86 8.56
C HIS A 40 -10.24 3.75 10.01
N PHE A 41 -9.38 4.03 11.01
CA PHE A 41 -9.76 4.03 12.43
C PHE A 41 -10.16 5.42 12.94
N ALA A 42 -9.44 6.46 12.51
CA ALA A 42 -9.70 7.82 12.94
C ALA A 42 -10.98 8.43 12.33
N ALA A 43 -11.33 8.03 11.11
CA ALA A 43 -12.45 8.54 10.32
C ALA A 43 -13.35 7.42 9.80
N THR A 44 -13.51 6.33 10.55
CA THR A 44 -14.30 5.13 10.15
C THR A 44 -15.69 5.49 9.61
N GLN A 45 -16.38 6.47 10.22
CA GLN A 45 -17.71 6.90 9.78
C GLN A 45 -17.71 7.50 8.38
N THR A 46 -16.66 8.24 8.02
CA THR A 46 -16.49 8.82 6.69
C THR A 46 -16.16 7.74 5.67
N GLU A 47 -15.24 6.83 5.99
CA GLU A 47 -14.85 5.71 5.12
C GLU A 47 -16.01 4.74 4.86
N MET A 48 -16.86 4.48 5.85
CA MET A 48 -18.04 3.63 5.65
C MET A 48 -19.02 4.19 4.62
N ARG A 49 -19.09 5.52 4.44
CA ARG A 49 -20.02 6.14 3.48
C ARG A 49 -19.67 5.77 2.05
N ILE A 50 -18.38 5.58 1.74
CA ILE A 50 -17.91 5.28 0.39
C ILE A 50 -18.00 3.78 0.06
N VAL A 51 -18.31 2.93 1.04
CA VAL A 51 -18.46 1.49 0.83
C VAL A 51 -19.71 1.21 -0.01
N PRO A 52 -19.61 0.46 -1.11
CA PRO A 52 -20.77 0.12 -1.92
C PRO A 52 -21.85 -0.66 -1.15
N PRO A 53 -23.14 -0.45 -1.44
CA PRO A 53 -24.25 -1.03 -0.67
C PRO A 53 -24.36 -2.55 -0.76
N TYR A 54 -23.70 -3.19 -1.74
CA TYR A 54 -23.65 -4.65 -1.84
C TYR A 54 -22.69 -5.29 -0.81
N ILE A 55 -21.90 -4.50 -0.07
CA ILE A 55 -21.08 -4.98 1.04
C ILE A 55 -21.92 -4.92 2.33
N PRO A 56 -22.32 -6.06 2.91
CA PRO A 56 -23.27 -6.07 4.03
C PRO A 56 -22.66 -5.56 5.35
N TRP A 57 -21.33 -5.52 5.49
CA TRP A 57 -20.64 -5.11 6.72
C TRP A 57 -19.62 -3.99 6.47
N PRO A 58 -20.05 -2.77 6.15
CA PRO A 58 -19.14 -1.68 5.76
C PRO A 58 -18.12 -1.34 6.85
N ARG A 59 -18.54 -1.37 8.13
CA ARG A 59 -17.63 -1.13 9.26
C ARG A 59 -16.51 -2.16 9.33
N ALA A 60 -16.86 -3.44 9.18
CA ALA A 60 -15.89 -4.52 9.23
C ALA A 60 -14.93 -4.42 8.03
N ALA A 61 -15.45 -4.15 6.83
CA ALA A 61 -14.64 -3.96 5.64
C ALA A 61 -13.58 -2.86 5.83
N VAL A 62 -13.99 -1.68 6.33
CA VAL A 62 -13.11 -0.54 6.61
C VAL A 62 -12.06 -0.88 7.68
N LEU A 63 -12.45 -1.49 8.80
CA LEU A 63 -11.49 -1.79 9.87
C LEU A 63 -10.50 -2.88 9.44
N VAL A 64 -10.98 -3.92 8.74
CA VAL A 64 -10.13 -5.02 8.25
C VAL A 64 -9.16 -4.51 7.17
N SER A 65 -9.62 -3.68 6.23
CA SER A 65 -8.70 -3.06 5.26
C SER A 65 -7.66 -2.20 5.96
N GLY A 66 -8.06 -1.37 6.93
CA GLY A 66 -7.14 -0.55 7.73
C GLY A 66 -6.07 -1.37 8.45
N VAL A 67 -6.43 -2.52 9.05
CA VAL A 67 -5.45 -3.44 9.65
C VAL A 67 -4.46 -3.94 8.60
N PHE A 68 -4.94 -4.39 7.44
CA PHE A 68 -4.06 -4.90 6.38
C PHE A 68 -3.16 -3.81 5.78
N GLU A 69 -3.63 -2.55 5.68
CA GLU A 69 -2.80 -1.42 5.25
C GLU A 69 -1.66 -1.17 6.24
N LEU A 70 -1.94 -1.15 7.54
CA LEU A 70 -0.93 -0.96 8.58
C LEU A 70 0.08 -2.11 8.64
N LEU A 71 -0.40 -3.36 8.53
CA LEU A 71 0.46 -4.54 8.47
C LEU A 71 1.33 -4.53 7.21
N GLY A 72 0.77 -4.14 6.07
CA GLY A 72 1.49 -3.98 4.81
C GLY A 72 2.56 -2.90 4.92
N ALA A 73 2.22 -1.72 5.45
CA ALA A 73 3.16 -0.63 5.67
C ALA A 73 4.31 -1.07 6.60
N ALA A 74 4.01 -1.67 7.74
CA ALA A 74 5.04 -2.23 8.63
C ALA A 74 5.91 -3.28 7.91
N GLY A 75 5.30 -4.14 7.10
CA GLY A 75 5.97 -5.16 6.31
C GLY A 75 6.92 -4.61 5.23
N LEU A 76 6.78 -3.36 4.80
CA LEU A 76 7.71 -2.73 3.84
C LEU A 76 9.06 -2.34 4.46
N LEU A 77 9.08 -2.10 5.77
CA LEU A 77 10.28 -1.71 6.52
C LEU A 77 11.32 -2.83 6.52
N TRP A 78 10.86 -4.09 6.53
CA TRP A 78 11.75 -5.25 6.54
C TRP A 78 12.00 -5.81 5.14
N GLY A 79 13.28 -5.85 4.73
CA GLY A 79 13.66 -6.32 3.39
C GLY A 79 13.18 -7.74 3.06
N LYS A 80 13.07 -8.63 4.06
CA LYS A 80 12.58 -10.01 3.87
C LYS A 80 11.08 -10.10 3.60
N THR A 81 10.28 -9.20 4.17
CA THR A 81 8.81 -9.19 4.03
C THR A 81 8.33 -8.22 2.96
N ARG A 82 9.18 -7.29 2.50
CA ARG A 82 8.82 -6.21 1.57
C ARG A 82 8.06 -6.67 0.32
N ARG A 83 8.47 -7.80 -0.28
CA ARG A 83 7.78 -8.33 -1.46
C ARG A 83 6.38 -8.86 -1.12
N ALA A 84 6.25 -9.61 -0.03
CA ALA A 84 4.95 -10.11 0.42
C ALA A 84 4.02 -8.95 0.82
N ALA A 85 4.55 -7.97 1.55
CA ALA A 85 3.84 -6.74 1.91
C ALA A 85 3.38 -5.96 0.66
N GLY A 86 4.25 -5.81 -0.34
CA GLY A 86 3.89 -5.18 -1.62
C GLY A 86 2.78 -5.91 -2.36
N ILE A 87 2.83 -7.24 -2.43
CA ILE A 87 1.76 -8.04 -3.05
C ILE A 87 0.45 -7.88 -2.27
N GLY A 88 0.49 -7.93 -0.94
CA GLY A 88 -0.67 -7.72 -0.08
C GLY A 88 -1.31 -6.35 -0.28
N LEU A 89 -0.51 -5.28 -0.24
CA LEU A 89 -0.98 -3.91 -0.49
C LEU A 89 -1.53 -3.72 -1.90
N PHE A 90 -0.92 -4.35 -2.91
CA PHE A 90 -1.41 -4.33 -4.28
C PHE A 90 -2.79 -4.98 -4.40
N ILE A 91 -2.96 -6.19 -3.85
CA ILE A 91 -4.24 -6.90 -3.83
C ILE A 91 -5.29 -6.13 -3.04
N LEU A 92 -4.92 -5.58 -1.88
CA LEU A 92 -5.81 -4.77 -1.06
C LEU A 92 -6.28 -3.53 -1.81
N THR A 93 -5.36 -2.83 -2.50
CA THR A 93 -5.69 -1.67 -3.33
C THR A 93 -6.68 -2.02 -4.44
N LEU A 94 -6.52 -3.19 -5.08
CA LEU A 94 -7.50 -3.70 -6.03
C LEU A 94 -8.85 -3.98 -5.36
N ALA A 95 -8.84 -4.63 -4.20
CA ALA A 95 -10.05 -4.98 -3.46
C ALA A 95 -10.87 -3.75 -3.02
N VAL A 96 -10.23 -2.61 -2.72
CA VAL A 96 -10.92 -1.36 -2.37
C VAL A 96 -11.27 -0.49 -3.59
N THR A 97 -10.71 -0.77 -4.78
CA THR A 97 -11.01 -0.02 -6.02
C THR A 97 -12.50 0.10 -6.33
N PRO A 98 -13.35 -0.93 -6.12
CA PRO A 98 -14.79 -0.82 -6.35
C PRO A 98 -15.47 0.31 -5.57
N ALA A 99 -14.97 0.70 -4.39
CA ALA A 99 -15.50 1.84 -3.65
C ALA A 99 -15.30 3.15 -4.43
N HIS A 100 -14.12 3.36 -5.03
CA HIS A 100 -13.86 4.56 -5.83
C HIS A 100 -14.62 4.55 -7.16
N ILE A 101 -14.83 3.38 -7.77
CA ILE A 101 -15.70 3.23 -8.95
C ILE A 101 -17.14 3.57 -8.58
N TYR A 102 -17.64 3.08 -7.45
CA TYR A 102 -18.98 3.40 -6.94
C TYR A 102 -19.16 4.91 -6.72
N MET A 103 -18.15 5.58 -6.15
CA MET A 103 -18.18 7.04 -6.02
C MET A 103 -18.28 7.74 -7.38
N LEU A 104 -17.54 7.28 -8.39
CA LEU A 104 -17.56 7.86 -9.73
C LEU A 104 -18.89 7.61 -10.47
N GLN A 105 -19.53 6.46 -10.22
CA GLN A 105 -20.84 6.11 -10.78
C GLN A 105 -21.98 6.93 -10.16
N TYR A 106 -21.86 7.26 -8.86
CA TYR A 106 -22.89 7.98 -8.10
C TYR A 106 -22.34 9.24 -7.41
N PRO A 107 -21.75 10.20 -8.15
CA PRO A 107 -21.01 11.33 -7.58
C PRO A 107 -21.88 12.24 -6.70
N ALA A 108 -23.19 12.33 -6.99
CA ALA A 108 -24.15 13.13 -6.26
C ALA A 108 -24.31 12.71 -4.77
N LEU A 109 -23.88 11.50 -4.39
CA LEU A 109 -24.02 10.98 -3.03
C LEU A 109 -22.89 11.43 -2.08
N PHE A 110 -21.78 11.95 -2.60
CA PHE A 110 -20.52 12.09 -1.84
C PHE A 110 -20.06 13.52 -1.59
N GLY A 111 -20.66 14.52 -2.25
CA GLY A 111 -20.23 15.92 -2.12
C GLY A 111 -18.79 16.18 -2.57
N VAL A 112 -18.21 15.28 -3.38
CA VAL A 112 -16.85 15.41 -3.93
C VAL A 112 -16.94 15.92 -5.38
N PRO A 113 -16.12 16.91 -5.77
CA PRO A 113 -16.09 17.38 -7.16
C PRO A 113 -15.83 16.23 -8.14
N TYR A 114 -16.60 16.18 -9.24
CA TYR A 114 -16.52 15.09 -10.21
C TYR A 114 -15.11 14.89 -10.80
N TRP A 115 -14.38 15.97 -11.06
CA TRP A 115 -13.00 15.90 -11.56
C TRP A 115 -12.06 15.19 -10.58
N ALA A 116 -12.27 15.33 -9.27
CA ALA A 116 -11.44 14.69 -8.25
C ALA A 116 -11.69 13.17 -8.25
N LEU A 117 -12.94 12.74 -8.49
CA LEU A 117 -13.28 11.33 -8.64
C LEU A 117 -12.64 10.72 -9.90
N ILE A 118 -12.61 11.48 -11.00
CA ILE A 118 -11.91 11.06 -12.23
C ILE A 118 -10.42 10.89 -11.95
N VAL A 119 -9.76 11.90 -11.37
CA VAL A 119 -8.31 11.88 -11.09
C VAL A 119 -7.92 10.76 -10.11
N ARG A 120 -8.83 10.38 -9.21
CA ARG A 120 -8.58 9.33 -8.21
C ARG A 120 -8.23 7.97 -8.85
N LEU A 121 -8.87 7.59 -9.94
CA LEU A 121 -8.63 6.29 -10.58
C LEU A 121 -7.25 6.20 -11.26
N PRO A 122 -6.79 7.16 -12.07
CA PRO A 122 -5.41 7.21 -12.55
C PRO A 122 -4.37 7.25 -11.43
N VAL A 123 -4.61 8.01 -10.35
CA VAL A 123 -3.72 8.03 -9.18
C VAL A 123 -3.64 6.65 -8.53
N GLN A 124 -4.77 5.94 -8.42
CA GLN A 124 -4.81 4.58 -7.90
C GLN A 124 -4.07 3.58 -8.81
N ALA A 125 -4.21 3.71 -10.14
CA ALA A 125 -3.44 2.89 -11.09
C ALA A 125 -1.94 3.18 -10.99
N ALA A 126 -1.54 4.45 -10.83
CA ALA A 126 -0.16 4.84 -10.61
C ALA A 126 0.38 4.28 -9.28
N LEU A 127 -0.43 4.27 -8.22
CA LEU A 127 -0.08 3.66 -6.94
C LEU A 127 0.15 2.15 -7.07
N LEU A 128 -0.73 1.43 -7.78
CA LEU A 128 -0.57 0.00 -8.07
C LEU A 128 0.76 -0.27 -8.80
N ALA A 129 1.05 0.51 -9.85
CA ALA A 129 2.31 0.40 -10.58
C ALA A 129 3.52 0.69 -9.68
N LEU A 130 3.43 1.72 -8.83
CA LEU A 130 4.49 2.09 -7.90
C LEU A 130 4.74 1.00 -6.85
N ILE A 131 3.69 0.38 -6.30
CA ILE A 131 3.82 -0.75 -5.37
C ILE A 131 4.56 -1.89 -6.05
N ALA A 132 4.10 -2.31 -7.24
CA ALA A 132 4.68 -3.43 -7.97
C ALA A 132 6.16 -3.19 -8.30
N TRP A 133 6.47 -1.99 -8.80
CA TRP A 133 7.85 -1.62 -9.14
C TRP A 133 8.76 -1.48 -7.92
N SER A 134 8.30 -0.81 -6.86
CA SER A 134 9.15 -0.51 -5.70
C SER A 134 9.43 -1.74 -4.83
N THR A 135 8.53 -2.73 -4.81
CA THR A 135 8.63 -3.93 -3.95
C THR A 135 9.09 -5.20 -4.66
N ALA A 136 9.22 -5.20 -6.00
CA ALA A 136 9.72 -6.36 -6.74
C ALA A 136 11.16 -6.78 -6.33
N THR A 137 11.46 -8.06 -6.31
CA THR A 137 12.85 -8.52 -6.20
C THR A 137 13.62 -8.18 -7.49
N PRO A 138 14.85 -7.63 -7.42
CA PRO A 138 15.69 -7.50 -8.60
C PRO A 138 15.84 -8.87 -9.28
N LYS A 139 15.58 -8.94 -10.59
CA LYS A 139 15.82 -10.16 -11.36
C LYS A 139 17.32 -10.40 -11.33
N THR A 140 17.77 -11.47 -10.67
CA THR A 140 19.12 -11.96 -10.86
C THR A 140 19.24 -12.33 -12.33
N ARG A 141 19.97 -11.51 -13.10
CA ARG A 141 20.36 -11.84 -14.47
C ARG A 141 21.36 -12.98 -14.35
N ASN A 142 20.88 -14.22 -14.24
CA ASN A 142 21.72 -15.38 -14.51
C ASN A 142 22.05 -15.31 -16.00
N GLY A 143 23.31 -14.96 -16.28
CA GLY A 143 23.86 -15.04 -17.62
C GLY A 143 23.71 -16.46 -18.15
N ARG A 144 23.04 -16.58 -19.28
CA ARG A 144 23.38 -17.55 -20.31
C ARG A 144 23.83 -16.74 -21.52
#